data_AF-A0A8J7F991-F1
#
_entry.id   AF-A0A8J7F991-F1
#
_cell.length_a   1.000
_cell.length_b   1.000
_cell.length_c   1.000
_cell.angle_alpha   90.00
_cell.angle_beta   90.00
_cell.angle_gamma   90.00
#
_symmetry.space_group_name_H-M   'P 1'
#
loop_
_entity.id
_entity.type
_entity.pdbx_description
1 polymer ?
#
loop_
_entity_poly.entity_id
_entity_poly.type
_entity_poly.pdbx_seq_one_letter_code
_entity_poly.pdbx_strand_id
1 'polypeptide(L)'
;MKSWIIPEASPEFVCQMERVLSIYQRAYDPLHPVICLDESPKQLIKEVRHPFIDSYGVQHVDYEYSREGVTDLYMIIEPLGGRREVRVEDNHNRFTYARVVAHIAEYMYPEAEKITLVEDNLSAHKLSALYEIFPPERAQHIIQRLEVVRTPTHGSWLNIAECELSILTRQGISKRVADKHTLIEQVEAWYKMKNTKQTKVNWQFTTKDARIKLKHLYPSS
;
A
#
# COMPACT_ATOMS: atom_id res chain seq x y z
N MET A 1 0.59 -17.17 -9.40
CA MET A 1 1.98 -17.63 -9.22
C MET A 1 2.48 -16.98 -7.93
N LYS A 2 2.72 -17.74 -6.86
CA LYS A 2 3.26 -17.20 -5.59
C LYS A 2 4.78 -17.29 -5.70
N SER A 3 5.44 -16.22 -6.10
CA SER A 3 6.90 -16.12 -6.04
C SER A 3 7.29 -15.68 -4.63
N TRP A 4 7.54 -16.64 -3.74
CA TRP A 4 8.28 -16.37 -2.51
C TRP A 4 9.76 -16.42 -2.86
N ILE A 5 10.38 -15.26 -3.03
CA ILE A 5 11.84 -15.20 -2.96
C ILE A 5 12.14 -15.22 -1.46
N ILE A 6 12.66 -16.36 -0.97
CA ILE A 6 13.22 -16.42 0.37
C ILE A 6 14.45 -15.51 0.33
N PRO A 7 14.51 -14.44 1.15
CA PRO A 7 15.66 -13.55 1.15
C PRO A 7 16.92 -14.34 1.51
N GLU A 8 18.04 -14.01 0.88
CA GLU A 8 19.34 -14.55 1.27
C GLU A 8 19.88 -13.82 2.49
N ALA A 9 20.84 -14.44 3.19
CA ALA A 9 21.51 -13.80 4.32
C ALA A 9 22.20 -12.51 3.87
N SER A 10 21.78 -11.38 4.45
CA SER A 10 22.26 -10.06 4.05
C SER A 10 22.24 -9.10 5.25
N PRO A 11 23.39 -8.51 5.62
CA PRO A 11 23.43 -7.47 6.64
C PRO A 11 22.49 -6.29 6.33
N GLU A 12 22.39 -5.92 5.05
CA GLU A 12 21.50 -4.85 4.57
C GLU A 12 20.02 -5.21 4.81
N PHE A 13 19.63 -6.44 4.44
CA PHE A 13 18.26 -6.93 4.66
C PHE A 13 17.90 -6.90 6.14
N VAL A 14 18.78 -7.42 7.00
CA VAL A 14 18.55 -7.46 8.46
C VAL A 14 18.45 -6.06 9.04
N CYS A 15 19.33 -5.14 8.65
CA CYS A 15 19.31 -3.75 9.10
C CYS A 15 17.96 -3.08 8.77
N GLN A 16 17.51 -3.21 7.52
CA GLN A 16 16.25 -2.62 7.06
C GLN A 16 15.03 -3.30 7.70
N MET A 17 15.03 -4.64 7.81
CA MET A 17 13.97 -5.39 8.49
C MET A 17 13.85 -4.95 9.95
N GLU A 18 14.93 -4.95 10.71
CA GLU A 18 14.88 -4.54 12.13
C GLU A 18 14.45 -3.08 12.28
N ARG A 19 14.83 -2.20 11.34
CA ARG A 19 14.33 -0.82 11.31
C ARG A 19 12.81 -0.79 11.17
N VAL A 20 12.22 -1.47 10.18
CA VAL A 20 10.75 -1.51 10.00
C VAL A 20 10.06 -2.10 11.22
N LEU A 21 10.57 -3.20 11.77
CA LEU A 21 10.00 -3.83 12.97
C LEU A 21 10.08 -2.91 14.21
N SER A 22 11.09 -2.06 14.31
CA SER A 22 11.18 -1.05 15.37
C SER A 22 10.11 0.05 15.22
N ILE A 23 9.78 0.46 13.97
CA ILE A 23 8.70 1.42 13.70
C ILE A 23 7.35 0.84 14.12
N TYR A 24 7.06 -0.40 13.76
CA TYR A 24 5.78 -1.04 14.09
C TYR A 24 5.60 -1.33 15.59
N GLN A 25 6.66 -1.24 16.39
CA GLN A 25 6.60 -1.34 17.85
C GLN A 25 6.40 0.01 18.55
N ARG A 26 6.42 1.14 17.82
CA ARG A 26 6.14 2.46 18.41
C ARG A 26 4.71 2.49 18.97
N ALA A 27 4.53 3.18 20.09
CA ALA A 27 3.21 3.47 20.61
C ALA A 27 2.44 4.37 19.62
N TYR A 28 1.12 4.28 19.65
CA TYR A 28 0.27 5.14 18.84
C TYR A 28 0.41 6.60 19.29
N ASP A 29 0.73 7.49 18.34
CA ASP A 29 0.77 8.93 18.53
C ASP A 29 0.19 9.62 17.27
N PRO A 30 -0.94 10.34 17.37
CA PRO A 30 -1.56 11.01 16.23
C PRO A 30 -0.75 12.18 15.66
N LEU A 31 0.21 12.74 16.40
CA LEU A 31 1.13 13.78 15.90
C LEU A 31 2.36 13.17 15.20
N HIS A 32 2.63 11.87 15.46
CA HIS A 32 3.71 11.10 14.87
C HIS A 32 3.18 9.83 14.16
N PRO A 33 2.23 9.94 13.22
CA PRO A 33 1.58 8.77 12.64
C PRO A 33 2.55 7.93 11.80
N VAL A 34 2.39 6.61 11.90
CA VAL A 34 3.05 5.64 11.02
C VAL A 34 2.08 5.29 9.90
N ILE A 35 2.46 5.64 8.67
CA ILE A 35 1.69 5.42 7.45
C ILE A 35 2.42 4.40 6.60
N CYS A 36 1.74 3.33 6.20
CA CYS A 36 2.25 2.39 5.21
C CYS A 36 1.65 2.73 3.85
N LEU A 37 2.49 2.73 2.82
CA LEU A 37 2.14 3.02 1.44
C LEU A 37 2.60 1.88 0.54
N ASP A 38 1.73 1.48 -0.37
CA ASP A 38 2.04 0.53 -1.44
C ASP A 38 1.10 0.74 -2.62
N GLU A 39 1.49 0.26 -3.79
CA GLU A 39 0.68 0.34 -4.99
C GLU A 39 0.52 -1.01 -5.69
N SER A 40 -0.62 -1.17 -6.36
CA SER A 40 -0.86 -2.36 -7.19
C SER A 40 -1.61 -2.01 -8.46
N PRO A 41 -1.15 -2.51 -9.63
CA PRO A 41 -1.86 -2.29 -10.87
C PRO A 41 -3.20 -3.07 -10.88
N LYS A 42 -4.26 -2.40 -11.33
CA LYS A 42 -5.57 -2.99 -11.58
C LYS A 42 -5.94 -2.83 -13.04
N GLN A 43 -6.05 -3.98 -13.71
CA GLN A 43 -6.59 -4.04 -15.06
C GLN A 43 -8.10 -3.80 -15.05
N LEU A 44 -8.56 -2.92 -15.94
CA LEU A 44 -9.97 -2.67 -16.20
C LEU A 44 -10.45 -3.66 -17.27
N ILE A 45 -11.52 -4.38 -16.93
CA ILE A 45 -12.05 -5.49 -17.71
C ILE A 45 -13.56 -5.34 -17.82
N LYS A 46 -14.04 -5.16 -19.06
CA LYS A 46 -15.46 -5.10 -19.40
C LYS A 46 -15.96 -6.47 -19.86
N GLU A 47 -17.13 -6.87 -19.36
CA GLU A 47 -17.82 -8.06 -19.85
C GLU A 47 -18.43 -7.79 -21.23
N VAL A 48 -18.13 -8.66 -22.19
CA VAL A 48 -18.65 -8.55 -23.56
C VAL A 48 -20.02 -9.22 -23.67
N ARG A 49 -20.29 -10.25 -22.85
CA ARG A 49 -21.60 -10.91 -22.75
C ARG A 49 -22.12 -10.92 -21.32
N HIS A 50 -23.42 -10.72 -21.18
CA HIS A 50 -24.07 -10.77 -19.88
C HIS A 50 -24.10 -12.22 -19.38
N PRO A 51 -23.70 -12.47 -18.13
CA PRO A 51 -23.82 -13.79 -17.55
C PRO A 51 -25.29 -14.18 -17.42
N PHE A 52 -25.59 -15.47 -17.56
CA PHE A 52 -26.93 -16.01 -17.36
C PHE A 52 -26.91 -17.13 -16.33
N ILE A 53 -28.04 -17.36 -15.69
CA ILE A 53 -28.24 -18.45 -14.73
C ILE A 53 -29.08 -19.52 -15.40
N ASP A 54 -28.61 -20.76 -15.38
CA ASP A 54 -29.38 -21.88 -15.94
C ASP A 54 -30.49 -22.36 -14.99
N SER A 55 -31.29 -23.33 -15.44
CA SER A 55 -32.39 -23.90 -14.66
C SER A 55 -31.94 -24.62 -13.38
N TYR A 56 -30.64 -24.87 -13.20
CA TYR A 56 -30.06 -25.51 -12.02
C TYR A 56 -29.43 -24.47 -11.06
N GLY A 57 -29.54 -23.18 -11.36
CA GLY A 57 -28.97 -22.11 -10.54
C GLY A 57 -27.48 -21.88 -10.76
N VAL A 58 -26.88 -22.46 -11.80
CA VAL A 58 -25.45 -22.27 -12.10
C VAL A 58 -25.28 -21.01 -12.93
N GLN A 59 -24.38 -20.12 -12.50
CA GLN A 59 -24.03 -18.91 -13.25
C GLN A 59 -23.00 -19.23 -14.34
N HIS A 60 -23.37 -19.00 -15.59
CA HIS A 60 -22.50 -19.11 -16.75
C HIS A 60 -21.95 -17.74 -17.10
N VAL A 61 -20.63 -17.62 -17.15
CA VAL A 61 -19.91 -16.38 -17.47
C VAL A 61 -19.02 -16.64 -18.67
N ASP A 62 -19.11 -15.79 -19.68
CA ASP A 62 -18.27 -15.91 -20.88
C ASP A 62 -16.79 -15.66 -20.52
N TYR A 63 -15.90 -16.40 -21.18
CA TYR A 63 -14.46 -16.22 -21.09
C TYR A 63 -14.00 -14.96 -21.84
N GLU A 64 -14.76 -14.50 -22.83
CA GLU A 64 -14.44 -13.31 -23.62
C GLU A 64 -14.65 -12.01 -22.80
N TYR A 65 -13.63 -11.15 -22.81
CA TYR A 65 -13.66 -9.85 -22.12
C TYR A 65 -12.86 -8.81 -22.91
N SER A 66 -13.26 -7.53 -22.77
CA SER A 66 -12.51 -6.40 -23.33
C SER A 66 -11.59 -5.79 -22.26
N ARG A 67 -10.38 -5.39 -22.67
CA ARG A 67 -9.42 -4.68 -21.82
C ARG A 67 -9.59 -3.18 -22.02
N GLU A 68 -10.03 -2.49 -20.97
CA GLU A 68 -10.34 -1.05 -21.03
C GLU A 68 -9.20 -0.19 -20.45
N GLY A 69 -8.01 -0.78 -20.25
CA GLY A 69 -6.82 -0.12 -19.73
C GLY A 69 -6.33 -0.69 -18.41
N VAL A 70 -5.38 0.02 -17.80
CA VAL A 70 -4.79 -0.29 -16.50
C VAL A 70 -4.77 0.98 -15.68
N THR A 71 -5.09 0.86 -14.40
CA THR A 71 -4.99 1.92 -13.38
C THR A 71 -4.13 1.40 -12.24
N ASP A 72 -3.63 2.29 -11.39
CA ASP A 72 -2.88 1.91 -10.20
C ASP A 72 -3.67 2.26 -8.93
N LEU A 73 -3.74 1.31 -8.01
CA LEU A 73 -4.34 1.48 -6.69
C LEU A 73 -3.23 1.84 -5.71
N TYR A 74 -3.29 3.04 -5.12
CA TYR A 74 -2.41 3.45 -4.03
C TYR A 74 -3.11 3.22 -2.70
N MET A 75 -2.63 2.26 -1.92
CA MET A 75 -3.10 1.98 -0.56
C MET A 75 -2.33 2.81 0.45
N ILE A 76 -3.05 3.63 1.21
CA ILE A 76 -2.53 4.41 2.30
C ILE A 76 -3.19 3.88 3.58
N ILE A 77 -2.42 3.38 4.53
CA ILE A 77 -2.97 2.87 5.80
C ILE A 77 -2.17 3.37 6.99
N GLU A 78 -2.87 3.84 8.02
CA GLU A 78 -2.35 4.07 9.35
C GLU A 78 -2.71 2.86 10.24
N PRO A 79 -1.77 1.92 10.47
CA PRO A 79 -2.09 0.63 11.07
C PRO A 79 -2.73 0.75 12.46
N LEU A 80 -2.17 1.60 13.32
CA LEU A 80 -2.61 1.78 14.71
C LEU A 80 -3.75 2.81 14.87
N GLY A 81 -3.88 3.75 13.93
CA GLY A 81 -4.97 4.73 13.89
C GLY A 81 -6.26 4.15 13.31
N GLY A 82 -6.18 3.00 12.61
CA GLY A 82 -7.36 2.35 12.06
C GLY A 82 -7.99 3.14 10.90
N ARG A 83 -7.19 3.98 10.23
CA ARG A 83 -7.57 4.78 9.07
C ARG A 83 -6.87 4.25 7.82
N ARG A 84 -7.58 4.25 6.70
CA ARG A 84 -7.03 3.98 5.37
C ARG A 84 -7.72 4.79 4.29
N GLU A 85 -7.02 5.03 3.20
CA GLU A 85 -7.56 5.60 1.97
C GLU A 85 -6.93 4.85 0.79
N VAL A 86 -7.73 4.63 -0.26
CA VAL A 86 -7.25 4.03 -1.50
C VAL A 86 -7.48 5.01 -2.63
N ARG A 87 -6.41 5.40 -3.31
CA ARG A 87 -6.49 6.29 -4.47
C ARG A 87 -6.38 5.48 -5.75
N VAL A 88 -7.23 5.79 -6.73
CA VAL A 88 -7.19 5.17 -8.06
C VAL A 88 -6.57 6.16 -9.04
N GLU A 89 -5.32 5.91 -9.40
CA GLU A 89 -4.52 6.79 -10.25
C GLU A 89 -4.32 6.16 -11.64
N ASP A 90 -3.98 6.97 -12.64
CA ASP A 90 -3.82 6.48 -14.02
C ASP A 90 -2.50 5.74 -14.25
N ASN A 91 -1.52 5.93 -13.36
CA ASN A 91 -0.21 5.29 -13.41
C ASN A 91 0.52 5.43 -12.06
N HIS A 92 1.56 4.63 -11.83
CA HIS A 92 2.44 4.68 -10.66
C HIS A 92 3.77 5.42 -10.89
N ASN A 93 3.79 6.43 -11.78
CA ASN A 93 5.03 7.15 -12.01
C ASN A 93 5.43 8.02 -10.80
N ARG A 94 6.70 8.47 -10.76
CA ARG A 94 7.24 9.29 -9.68
C ARG A 94 6.46 10.58 -9.38
N PHE A 95 5.75 11.15 -10.36
CA PHE A 95 4.93 12.33 -10.18
C PHE A 95 3.59 12.00 -9.53
N THR A 96 2.99 10.85 -9.86
CA THR A 96 1.83 10.34 -9.13
C THR A 96 2.20 10.07 -7.68
N TYR A 97 3.31 9.36 -7.45
CA TYR A 97 3.86 9.14 -6.11
C TYR A 97 4.01 10.46 -5.33
N ALA A 98 4.65 11.48 -5.93
CA ALA A 98 4.82 12.78 -5.27
C ALA A 98 3.49 13.47 -4.91
N ARG A 99 2.44 13.33 -5.75
CA ARG A 99 1.09 13.83 -5.43
C ARG A 99 0.45 13.04 -4.28
N VAL A 100 0.63 11.73 -4.23
CA VAL A 100 0.14 10.88 -3.13
C VAL A 100 0.83 11.23 -1.82
N VAL A 101 2.15 11.42 -1.83
CA VAL A 101 2.91 11.85 -0.64
C VAL A 101 2.46 13.23 -0.16
N ALA A 102 2.29 14.19 -1.07
CA ALA A 102 1.76 15.50 -0.72
C ALA A 102 0.33 15.40 -0.15
N HIS A 103 -0.52 14.54 -0.73
CA HIS A 103 -1.86 14.29 -0.24
C HIS A 103 -1.85 13.76 1.21
N ILE A 104 -0.98 12.81 1.52
CA ILE A 104 -0.80 12.28 2.89
C ILE A 104 -0.43 13.42 3.84
N ALA A 105 0.59 14.22 3.49
CA ALA A 105 1.14 15.24 4.38
C ALA A 105 0.20 16.45 4.58
N GLU A 106 -0.47 16.90 3.53
CA GLU A 106 -1.22 18.17 3.55
C GLU A 106 -2.72 17.98 3.77
N TYR A 107 -3.30 16.83 3.41
CA TYR A 107 -4.75 16.61 3.48
C TYR A 107 -5.14 15.53 4.49
N MET A 108 -4.44 14.39 4.50
CA MET A 108 -4.79 13.32 5.46
C MET A 108 -4.32 13.66 6.87
N TYR A 109 -3.12 14.22 7.01
CA TYR A 109 -2.48 14.53 8.29
C TYR A 109 -1.90 15.96 8.32
N PRO A 110 -2.70 17.02 8.09
CA PRO A 110 -2.21 18.40 8.09
C PRO A 110 -1.56 18.81 9.41
N GLU A 111 -2.07 18.29 10.53
CA GLU A 111 -1.61 18.65 11.89
C GLU A 111 -0.46 17.78 12.42
N ALA A 112 -0.03 16.75 11.68
CA ALA A 112 1.06 15.89 12.14
C ALA A 112 2.40 16.65 12.13
N GLU A 113 3.17 16.54 13.22
CA GLU A 113 4.51 17.13 13.30
C GLU A 113 5.49 16.35 12.42
N LYS A 114 5.39 15.02 12.44
CA LYS A 114 6.22 14.13 11.64
C LYS A 114 5.43 12.90 11.21
N ILE A 115 5.52 12.51 9.96
CA ILE A 115 4.85 11.34 9.39
C ILE A 115 5.92 10.32 9.04
N THR A 116 5.87 9.15 9.68
CA THR A 116 6.73 8.03 9.27
C THR A 116 6.07 7.30 8.11
N LEU A 117 6.67 7.39 6.93
CA LEU A 117 6.18 6.74 5.71
C LEU A 117 6.96 5.44 5.49
N VAL A 118 6.29 4.31 5.71
CA VAL A 118 6.82 2.98 5.41
C VAL A 118 6.39 2.59 4.00
N GLU A 119 7.36 2.32 3.13
CA GLU A 119 7.12 2.01 1.70
C GLU A 119 8.14 0.98 1.21
N ASP A 120 7.93 0.43 0.03
CA ASP A 120 8.96 -0.39 -0.63
C ASP A 120 10.09 0.47 -1.23
N ASN A 121 11.10 -0.19 -1.80
CA ASN A 121 12.22 0.48 -2.44
C ASN A 121 12.05 0.58 -3.97
N LEU A 122 10.90 1.07 -4.44
CA LEU A 122 10.68 1.28 -5.87
C LEU A 122 11.44 2.50 -6.40
N SER A 123 11.94 2.39 -7.63
CA SER A 123 12.66 3.49 -8.30
C SER A 123 11.84 4.77 -8.50
N ALA A 124 10.51 4.68 -8.47
CA ALA A 124 9.58 5.80 -8.52
C ALA A 124 9.51 6.59 -7.19
N HIS A 125 9.89 5.98 -6.05
CA HIS A 125 9.80 6.55 -4.71
C HIS A 125 10.93 7.55 -4.43
N LYS A 126 10.87 8.67 -5.15
CA LYS A 126 11.84 9.75 -5.09
C LYS A 126 11.17 11.03 -4.61
N LEU A 127 11.51 11.46 -3.40
CA LEU A 127 11.08 12.75 -2.86
C LEU A 127 11.52 13.94 -3.72
N SER A 128 12.58 13.81 -4.53
CA SER A 128 12.98 14.84 -5.49
C SER A 128 11.87 15.19 -6.49
N ALA A 129 10.97 14.25 -6.79
CA ALA A 129 9.83 14.51 -7.67
C ALA A 129 8.87 15.56 -7.10
N LEU A 130 8.86 15.81 -5.78
CA LEU A 130 8.11 16.92 -5.17
C LEU A 130 8.64 18.27 -5.66
N TYR A 131 9.96 18.44 -5.77
CA TYR A 131 10.58 19.66 -6.30
C TYR A 131 10.31 19.87 -7.79
N GLU A 132 9.96 18.81 -8.51
CA GLU A 132 9.66 18.87 -9.93
C GLU A 132 8.21 19.25 -10.22
N ILE A 133 7.30 19.03 -9.27
CA ILE A 133 5.86 19.31 -9.44
C ILE A 133 5.35 20.45 -8.55
N PHE A 134 6.10 20.87 -7.53
CA PHE A 134 5.71 21.92 -6.60
C PHE A 134 6.80 22.98 -6.45
N PRO A 135 6.43 24.22 -6.03
CA PRO A 135 7.40 25.22 -5.64
C PRO A 135 8.39 24.69 -4.59
N PRO A 136 9.68 25.06 -4.65
CA PRO A 136 10.71 24.53 -3.75
C PRO A 136 10.38 24.63 -2.26
N GLU A 137 9.76 25.74 -1.83
CA GLU A 137 9.34 25.94 -0.44
C GLU A 137 8.30 24.91 0.01
N ARG A 138 7.26 24.68 -0.81
CA ARG A 138 6.22 23.67 -0.52
C ARG A 138 6.82 22.26 -0.50
N ALA A 139 7.66 21.92 -1.49
CA ALA A 139 8.32 20.62 -1.55
C ALA A 139 9.19 20.37 -0.30
N GLN A 140 9.98 21.38 0.10
CA GLN A 140 10.81 21.29 1.29
C GLN A 140 9.97 21.11 2.57
N HIS A 141 8.90 21.90 2.71
CA HIS A 141 7.99 21.81 3.86
C HIS A 141 7.38 20.41 3.99
N ILE A 142 6.92 19.81 2.89
CA ILE A 142 6.44 18.42 2.87
C ILE A 142 7.55 17.47 3.32
N ILE A 143 8.73 17.53 2.70
CA ILE A 143 9.85 16.61 2.97
C ILE A 143 10.31 16.69 4.43
N GLN A 144 10.36 17.89 5.01
CA GLN A 144 10.75 18.07 6.41
C GLN A 144 9.82 17.34 7.39
N ARG A 145 8.56 17.17 7.01
CA ARG A 145 7.57 16.43 7.81
C ARG A 145 7.62 14.91 7.59
N LEU A 146 8.46 14.38 6.70
CA LEU A 146 8.53 12.94 6.40
C LEU A 146 9.74 12.25 7.05
N GLU A 147 9.51 11.08 7.64
CA GLU A 147 10.54 10.06 7.96
C GLU A 147 10.27 8.85 7.06
N VAL A 148 10.99 8.74 5.94
CA VAL A 148 10.82 7.63 5.01
C VAL A 148 11.60 6.40 5.51
N VAL A 149 10.92 5.27 5.63
CA VAL A 149 11.49 3.99 6.05
C VAL A 149 11.17 2.95 4.98
N ARG A 150 12.21 2.41 4.34
CA ARG A 150 12.02 1.44 3.25
C ARG A 150 12.07 0.01 3.75
N THR A 151 11.14 -0.82 3.28
CA THR A 151 11.23 -2.27 3.47
C THR A 151 12.37 -2.85 2.65
N PRO A 152 13.02 -3.93 3.12
CA PRO A 152 14.08 -4.55 2.36
C PRO A 152 13.60 -5.18 1.06
N THR A 153 14.50 -5.24 0.08
CA THR A 153 14.28 -6.02 -1.15
C THR A 153 13.95 -7.46 -0.78
N HIS A 154 12.94 -8.05 -1.45
CA HIS A 154 12.36 -9.37 -1.11
C HIS A 154 11.69 -9.45 0.28
N GLY A 155 11.49 -8.32 0.95
CA GLY A 155 10.82 -8.20 2.25
C GLY A 155 9.43 -7.57 2.15
N SER A 156 8.74 -7.71 1.02
CA SER A 156 7.45 -7.04 0.76
C SER A 156 6.39 -7.40 1.82
N TRP A 157 6.44 -8.61 2.37
CA TRP A 157 5.61 -9.08 3.49
C TRP A 157 5.71 -8.22 4.77
N LEU A 158 6.74 -7.36 4.91
CA LEU A 158 6.85 -6.36 5.98
C LEU A 158 6.01 -5.11 5.71
N ASN A 159 5.60 -4.83 4.47
CA ASN A 159 4.77 -3.69 4.14
C ASN A 159 3.29 -4.01 4.43
N ILE A 160 2.73 -3.38 5.45
CA ILE A 160 1.33 -3.59 5.84
C ILE A 160 0.37 -3.15 4.72
N ALA A 161 0.74 -2.16 3.91
CA ALA A 161 -0.10 -1.72 2.80
C ALA A 161 -0.25 -2.80 1.72
N GLU A 162 0.77 -3.63 1.46
CA GLU A 162 0.67 -4.78 0.53
C GLU A 162 -0.35 -5.81 1.02
N CYS A 163 -0.34 -6.09 2.33
CA CYS A 163 -1.32 -6.98 2.96
C CYS A 163 -2.74 -6.42 2.85
N GLU A 164 -2.92 -5.11 3.05
CA GLU A 164 -4.22 -4.47 2.95
C GLU A 164 -4.71 -4.41 1.48
N LEU A 165 -3.83 -4.19 0.49
CA LEU A 165 -4.13 -4.32 -0.94
C LEU A 165 -4.64 -5.72 -1.29
N SER A 166 -4.01 -6.76 -0.71
CA SER A 166 -4.45 -8.14 -0.87
C SER A 166 -5.84 -8.37 -0.27
N ILE A 167 -6.19 -7.71 0.83
CA ILE A 167 -7.53 -7.78 1.44
C ILE A 167 -8.55 -7.03 0.56
N LEU A 168 -8.23 -5.81 0.12
CA LEU A 168 -9.05 -5.01 -0.79
C LEU A 168 -9.38 -5.78 -2.06
N THR A 169 -8.37 -6.39 -2.71
CA THR A 169 -8.57 -7.14 -3.96
C THR A 169 -9.48 -8.35 -3.78
N ARG A 170 -9.49 -8.97 -2.59
CA ARG A 170 -10.35 -10.13 -2.30
C ARG A 170 -11.75 -9.77 -1.83
N GLN A 171 -11.92 -8.64 -1.15
CA GLN A 171 -13.15 -8.32 -0.41
C GLN A 171 -13.85 -7.04 -0.88
N GLY A 172 -13.12 -6.12 -1.50
CA GLY A 172 -13.60 -4.77 -1.80
C GLY A 172 -13.71 -4.43 -3.28
N ILE A 173 -13.11 -5.23 -4.17
CA ILE A 173 -13.13 -4.96 -5.61
C ILE A 173 -13.63 -6.19 -6.36
N SER A 174 -14.51 -5.96 -7.32
CA SER A 174 -14.99 -6.99 -8.22
C SER A 174 -13.86 -7.53 -9.10
N LYS A 175 -13.95 -8.82 -9.45
CA LYS A 175 -12.96 -9.46 -10.33
C LYS A 175 -12.85 -8.74 -11.68
N ARG A 176 -13.99 -8.31 -12.23
CA ARG A 176 -14.12 -7.54 -13.46
C ARG A 176 -14.74 -6.18 -13.13
N VAL A 177 -14.08 -5.11 -13.56
CA VAL A 177 -14.54 -3.73 -13.39
C VAL A 177 -14.25 -3.02 -14.72
N ALA A 178 -15.30 -2.56 -15.39
CA ALA A 178 -15.20 -2.08 -16.76
C ALA A 178 -14.49 -0.74 -16.87
N ASP A 179 -14.62 0.13 -15.87
CA ASP A 179 -14.15 1.51 -15.94
C ASP A 179 -13.64 2.02 -14.59
N LYS A 180 -12.86 3.12 -14.65
CA LYS A 180 -12.22 3.73 -13.48
C LYS A 180 -13.23 4.32 -12.48
N HIS A 181 -14.36 4.86 -12.94
CA HIS A 181 -15.34 5.48 -12.05
C HIS A 181 -15.97 4.43 -11.14
N THR A 182 -16.43 3.31 -11.71
CA THR A 182 -16.95 2.16 -10.93
C THR A 182 -15.90 1.62 -9.96
N LEU A 183 -14.62 1.59 -10.36
CA LEU A 183 -13.53 1.16 -9.48
C LEU A 183 -13.38 2.10 -8.27
N ILE A 184 -13.42 3.42 -8.49
CA ILE A 184 -13.38 4.43 -7.42
C ILE A 184 -14.51 4.21 -6.42
N GLU A 185 -15.75 4.06 -6.89
CA GLU A 185 -16.90 3.84 -6.00
C GLU A 185 -16.73 2.59 -5.12
N GLN A 186 -16.26 1.47 -5.70
CA GLN A 186 -16.02 0.23 -4.97
C GLN A 186 -14.94 0.39 -3.89
N VAL A 187 -13.79 0.98 -4.24
CA VAL A 187 -12.70 1.16 -3.27
C VAL A 187 -13.08 2.15 -2.17
N GLU A 188 -13.80 3.22 -2.52
CA GLU A 188 -14.29 4.20 -1.55
C GLU A 188 -15.27 3.61 -0.56
N ALA A 189 -16.27 2.89 -1.04
CA ALA A 189 -17.24 2.22 -0.18
C ALA A 189 -16.54 1.26 0.79
N TRP A 190 -15.55 0.51 0.28
CA TRP A 190 -14.79 -0.45 1.08
C TRP A 190 -13.96 0.22 2.18
N TYR A 191 -13.14 1.23 1.87
CA TYR A 191 -12.29 1.85 2.88
C TYR A 191 -13.12 2.68 3.87
N LYS A 192 -14.20 3.33 3.42
CA LYS A 192 -15.13 4.06 4.31
C LYS A 192 -15.75 3.11 5.34
N MET A 193 -16.25 1.95 4.91
CA MET A 193 -16.78 0.93 5.82
C MET A 193 -15.73 0.49 6.86
N LYS A 194 -14.49 0.23 6.42
CA LYS A 194 -13.39 -0.18 7.31
C LYS A 194 -13.01 0.92 8.31
N ASN A 195 -12.98 2.17 7.86
CA ASN A 195 -12.70 3.34 8.70
C ASN A 195 -13.78 3.57 9.75
N THR A 196 -15.07 3.40 9.40
CA THR A 196 -16.18 3.47 10.37
C THR A 196 -16.04 2.42 11.47
N LYS A 197 -15.55 1.22 11.12
CA LYS A 197 -15.28 0.15 12.10
C LYS A 197 -13.98 0.39 12.90
N GLN A 198 -13.20 1.43 12.56
CA GLN A 198 -11.86 1.72 13.11
C GLN A 198 -10.98 0.47 13.21
N THR A 199 -11.01 -0.38 12.18
CA THR A 199 -10.30 -1.66 12.21
C THR A 199 -8.80 -1.41 12.29
N LYS A 200 -8.15 -1.68 13.43
CA LYS A 200 -6.70 -1.53 13.58
C LYS A 200 -5.98 -2.78 13.09
N VAL A 201 -4.75 -2.61 12.62
CA VAL A 201 -3.87 -3.73 12.28
C VAL A 201 -3.15 -4.18 13.55
N ASN A 202 -3.32 -5.46 13.89
CA ASN A 202 -2.63 -6.07 15.02
C ASN A 202 -1.34 -6.75 14.56
N TRP A 203 -0.27 -5.96 14.36
CA TRP A 203 1.04 -6.49 14.02
C TRP A 203 1.71 -7.13 15.22
N GLN A 204 2.13 -8.40 15.10
CA GLN A 204 2.65 -9.19 16.22
C GLN A 204 4.09 -9.70 16.02
N PHE A 205 4.65 -9.54 14.83
CA PHE A 205 6.00 -10.03 14.53
C PHE A 205 7.04 -9.00 14.95
N THR A 206 7.91 -9.35 15.90
CA THR A 206 8.89 -8.41 16.48
C THR A 206 10.32 -8.71 16.02
N THR A 207 11.25 -7.79 16.32
CA THR A 207 12.69 -8.04 16.16
C THR A 207 13.14 -9.28 16.94
N LYS A 208 12.56 -9.53 18.13
CA LYS A 208 12.87 -10.74 18.93
C LYS A 208 12.43 -12.00 18.19
N ASP A 209 11.24 -11.98 17.59
CA ASP A 209 10.77 -13.09 16.75
C ASP A 209 11.66 -13.30 15.53
N ALA A 210 12.04 -12.21 14.85
CA ALA A 210 12.90 -12.26 13.68
C ALA A 210 14.25 -12.90 13.97
N ARG A 211 14.90 -12.55 15.08
CA ARG A 211 16.20 -13.14 15.49
C ARG A 211 16.14 -14.64 15.76
N ILE A 212 14.96 -15.16 16.10
CA ILE A 212 14.74 -16.60 16.33
C ILE A 212 14.31 -17.29 15.02
N LYS A 213 13.22 -16.82 14.41
CA LYS A 213 12.56 -17.46 13.26
C LYS A 213 13.32 -17.26 11.96
N LEU A 214 14.04 -16.15 11.81
CA LEU A 214 14.79 -15.78 10.62
C LEU A 214 16.31 -15.77 10.88
N LYS A 215 16.79 -16.55 11.86
CA LYS A 215 18.21 -16.60 12.25
C LYS A 215 19.16 -16.80 11.06
N HIS A 216 18.76 -17.59 10.07
CA HIS A 216 19.54 -17.85 8.85
C HIS A 216 19.79 -16.62 7.98
N LEU A 217 19.02 -15.53 8.16
CA LEU A 217 19.23 -14.26 7.44
C LEU A 217 20.31 -13.39 8.09
N TYR A 218 20.65 -13.67 9.35
CA TYR A 218 21.67 -12.93 10.08
C TYR A 218 23.05 -13.43 9.68
N PRO A 219 24.03 -12.52 9.46
CA PRO A 219 25.39 -12.92 9.16
C PRO A 219 25.94 -13.83 10.26
N SER A 220 26.44 -15.00 9.87
CA SER A 220 27.23 -15.84 10.77
C SER A 220 28.53 -15.10 11.06
N SER A 221 28.80 -14.82 12.33
CA SER A 221 30.14 -14.38 12.78
C SER A 221 31.14 -15.52 12.69
#